data_AF-A0A966R208-F1
#
_entry.id   AF-A0A966R208-F1
#
_cell.length_a   1.000
_cell.length_b   1.000
_cell.length_c   1.000
_cell.angle_alpha   90.00
_cell.angle_beta   90.00
_cell.angle_gamma   90.00
#
_symmetry.space_group_name_H-M   'P 1'
#
loop_
_entity.id
_entity.type
_entity.pdbx_description
1 polymer ?
#
loop_
_entity_poly.entity_id
_entity_poly.type
_entity_poly.pdbx_seq_one_letter_code
_entity_poly.pdbx_strand_id
1 'polypeptide(L)'
;MRSLIDQLRVIVASGPVGAEEIARIQELVRKSLPGMRALGLHEMHDGPGRYMLYKDKDLGFVIMMMVWGPGSKTPIHDHGTWGIEGVLKNTIAVTSYTRCEHDPEEIAQMILPEDSVTFVLPPDFDRHVVEHYAGECSISIHVYGKELTSSRCFVPGDGFKDLPLTAKTITLDL
;
A
#
# COMPACT_ATOMS: atom_id res chain seq x y z
N MET A 1 -7.42 -15.34 1.81
CA MET A 1 -6.56 -14.62 2.78
C MET A 1 -5.52 -15.52 3.45
N ARG A 2 -5.88 -16.64 4.09
CA ARG A 2 -4.92 -17.55 4.75
C ARG A 2 -3.73 -17.97 3.88
N SER A 3 -3.97 -18.45 2.66
CA SER A 3 -2.90 -18.84 1.71
C SER A 3 -1.92 -17.70 1.36
N LEU A 4 -2.39 -16.45 1.28
CA LEU A 4 -1.53 -15.28 1.08
C LEU A 4 -0.61 -15.08 2.30
N ILE A 5 -1.18 -15.14 3.51
CA ILE A 5 -0.43 -14.97 4.77
C ILE A 5 0.64 -16.04 4.91
N ASP A 6 0.30 -17.30 4.68
CA ASP A 6 1.24 -18.41 4.82
C ASP A 6 2.43 -18.28 3.84
N GLN A 7 2.17 -17.88 2.59
CA GLN A 7 3.21 -17.67 1.59
C GLN A 7 4.04 -16.41 1.85
N LEU A 8 3.43 -15.33 2.35
CA LEU A 8 4.16 -14.15 2.82
C LEU A 8 5.12 -14.52 3.95
N ARG A 9 4.66 -15.31 4.94
CA ARG A 9 5.52 -15.78 6.03
C ARG A 9 6.73 -16.54 5.51
N VAL A 10 6.56 -17.41 4.52
CA VAL A 10 7.68 -18.14 3.89
C VAL A 10 8.70 -17.19 3.27
N ILE A 11 8.24 -16.20 2.49
CA ILE A 11 9.13 -15.24 1.82
C ILE A 11 9.86 -14.37 2.85
N VAL A 12 9.12 -13.77 3.78
CA VAL A 12 9.67 -12.83 4.77
C VAL A 12 10.58 -13.52 5.79
N ALA A 13 10.29 -14.78 6.17
CA ALA A 13 11.17 -15.54 7.07
C ALA A 13 12.49 -15.97 6.41
N SER A 14 12.59 -15.92 5.08
CA SER A 14 13.79 -16.35 4.35
C SER A 14 14.93 -15.32 4.42
N GLY A 15 14.66 -14.08 4.83
CA GLY A 15 15.67 -13.04 4.98
C GLY A 15 15.16 -11.64 4.59
N PRO A 16 16.08 -10.68 4.37
CA PRO A 16 15.75 -9.35 3.89
C PRO A 16 14.98 -9.40 2.56
N VAL A 17 13.98 -8.55 2.41
CA VAL A 17 13.16 -8.44 1.19
C VAL A 17 13.85 -7.47 0.24
N GLY A 18 14.41 -8.01 -0.84
CA GLY A 18 14.99 -7.25 -1.95
C GLY A 18 14.09 -7.28 -3.20
N ALA A 19 14.66 -6.93 -4.36
CA ALA A 19 13.92 -6.86 -5.61
C ALA A 19 13.32 -8.21 -6.05
N GLU A 20 14.02 -9.32 -5.80
CA GLU A 20 13.53 -10.66 -6.13
C GLU A 20 12.32 -11.05 -5.26
N GLU A 21 12.39 -10.79 -3.96
CA GLU A 21 11.28 -11.00 -3.03
C GLU A 21 10.09 -10.10 -3.37
N ILE A 22 10.32 -8.82 -3.71
CA ILE A 22 9.28 -7.90 -4.18
C ILE A 22 8.54 -8.48 -5.37
N ALA A 23 9.26 -8.95 -6.41
CA ALA A 23 8.62 -9.52 -7.59
C ALA A 23 7.75 -10.75 -7.23
N ARG A 24 8.23 -11.60 -6.32
CA ARG A 24 7.47 -12.76 -5.83
C ARG A 24 6.24 -12.34 -5.04
N ILE A 25 6.35 -11.33 -4.18
CA ILE A 25 5.22 -10.85 -3.38
C ILE A 25 4.19 -10.12 -4.26
N GLN A 26 4.61 -9.34 -5.26
CA GLN A 26 3.70 -8.72 -6.23
C GLN A 26 2.83 -9.77 -6.93
N GLU A 27 3.45 -10.86 -7.40
CA GLU A 27 2.74 -11.94 -8.06
C GLU A 27 1.78 -12.67 -7.10
N LEU A 28 2.22 -12.87 -5.85
CA LEU A 28 1.39 -13.46 -4.81
C LEU A 28 0.16 -12.58 -4.49
N VAL A 29 0.34 -11.26 -4.37
CA VAL A 29 -0.76 -10.30 -4.16
C VAL A 29 -1.70 -10.33 -5.37
N ARG A 30 -1.17 -10.22 -6.60
CA ARG A 30 -1.96 -10.26 -7.85
C ARG A 30 -2.88 -11.49 -7.90
N LYS A 31 -2.32 -12.68 -7.65
CA LYS A 31 -3.08 -13.94 -7.62
C LYS A 31 -4.14 -13.99 -6.51
N SER A 32 -3.97 -13.21 -5.45
CA SER A 32 -4.87 -13.19 -4.31
C SER A 32 -6.06 -12.23 -4.49
N LEU A 33 -5.95 -11.20 -5.34
CA LEU A 33 -6.99 -10.17 -5.51
C LEU A 33 -8.38 -10.74 -5.90
N PRO A 34 -8.51 -11.68 -6.88
CA PRO A 34 -9.81 -12.23 -7.21
C PRO A 34 -10.48 -12.95 -6.04
N GLY A 35 -9.71 -13.68 -5.24
CA GLY A 35 -10.21 -14.36 -4.04
C GLY A 35 -10.66 -13.39 -2.95
N MET A 36 -9.95 -12.25 -2.79
CA MET A 36 -10.38 -11.19 -1.86
C MET A 36 -11.66 -10.51 -2.32
N ARG A 37 -11.83 -10.28 -3.64
CA ARG A 37 -13.08 -9.77 -4.20
C ARG A 37 -14.24 -10.74 -3.96
N ALA A 38 -14.03 -12.04 -4.19
CA ALA A 38 -15.05 -13.07 -3.96
C ALA A 38 -15.50 -13.17 -2.49
N LEU A 39 -14.63 -12.80 -1.55
CA LEU A 39 -14.96 -12.70 -0.12
C LEU A 39 -15.70 -11.40 0.25
N GLY A 40 -15.95 -10.50 -0.70
CA GLY A 40 -16.61 -9.22 -0.42
C GLY A 40 -15.74 -8.21 0.34
N LEU A 41 -14.42 -8.41 0.40
CA LEU A 41 -13.51 -7.56 1.19
C LEU A 41 -13.63 -6.07 0.82
N HIS A 42 -13.85 -5.78 -0.46
CA HIS A 42 -14.01 -4.43 -0.99
C HIS A 42 -15.28 -3.70 -0.53
N GLU A 43 -16.18 -4.38 0.19
CA GLU A 43 -17.39 -3.79 0.78
C GLU A 43 -17.26 -3.60 2.30
N MET A 44 -16.18 -4.13 2.92
CA MET A 44 -15.99 -4.14 4.37
C MET A 44 -15.41 -2.82 4.89
N HIS A 45 -16.07 -1.69 4.65
CA HIS A 45 -15.61 -0.38 5.11
C HIS A 45 -16.76 0.59 5.39
N ASP A 46 -16.52 1.61 6.23
CA ASP A 46 -17.49 2.69 6.53
C ASP A 46 -17.15 4.01 5.81
N GLY A 47 -16.15 4.00 4.92
CA GLY A 47 -15.78 5.15 4.08
C GLY A 47 -14.28 5.21 3.76
N PRO A 48 -13.80 6.34 3.23
CA PRO A 48 -12.37 6.53 2.92
C PRO A 48 -11.49 6.38 4.16
N GLY A 49 -10.35 5.72 4.01
CA GLY A 49 -9.42 5.50 5.12
C GLY A 49 -8.55 4.26 4.98
N ARG A 50 -7.83 3.97 6.06
CA ARG A 50 -6.91 2.83 6.18
C ARG A 50 -7.52 1.78 7.10
N TYR A 51 -7.52 0.53 6.68
CA TYR A 51 -8.10 -0.57 7.43
C TYR A 51 -7.07 -1.69 7.58
N MET A 52 -6.62 -1.94 8.80
CA MET A 52 -5.75 -3.06 9.15
C MET A 52 -6.55 -4.36 9.02
N LEU A 53 -6.10 -5.28 8.16
CA LEU A 53 -6.70 -6.59 7.97
C LEU A 53 -5.93 -7.68 8.72
N TYR A 54 -4.61 -7.54 8.78
CA TYR A 54 -3.74 -8.52 9.41
C TYR A 54 -2.42 -7.88 9.83
N LYS A 55 -1.89 -8.30 10.98
CA LYS A 55 -0.53 -8.03 11.43
C LYS A 55 0.11 -9.33 11.87
N ASP A 56 1.23 -9.67 11.25
CA ASP A 56 2.03 -10.80 11.67
C ASP A 56 2.71 -10.48 13.01
N LYS A 57 2.57 -11.38 13.99
CA LYS A 57 3.12 -11.17 15.35
C LYS A 57 4.62 -11.46 15.44
N ASP A 58 5.14 -12.32 14.56
CA ASP A 58 6.52 -12.79 14.62
C ASP A 58 7.40 -12.02 13.62
N LEU A 59 6.87 -11.80 12.41
CA LEU A 59 7.58 -11.21 11.28
C LEU A 59 7.22 -9.74 11.04
N GLY A 60 6.21 -9.20 11.74
CA GLY A 60 5.90 -7.77 11.78
C GLY A 60 5.23 -7.18 10.54
N PHE A 61 5.17 -7.89 9.40
CA PHE A 61 4.49 -7.40 8.20
C PHE A 61 2.99 -7.21 8.45
N VAL A 62 2.39 -6.29 7.70
CA VAL A 62 0.96 -5.99 7.78
C VAL A 62 0.29 -6.11 6.42
N ILE A 63 -0.99 -6.47 6.43
CA ILE A 63 -1.88 -6.39 5.27
C ILE A 63 -2.96 -5.37 5.62
N MET A 64 -3.12 -4.37 4.76
CA MET A 64 -4.08 -3.30 4.91
C MET A 64 -4.97 -3.20 3.67
N MET A 65 -6.19 -2.73 3.88
CA MET A 65 -7.07 -2.23 2.82
C MET A 65 -7.09 -0.70 2.89
N MET A 66 -6.90 -0.06 1.74
CA MET A 66 -6.99 1.38 1.57
C MET A 66 -8.25 1.68 0.76
N VAL A 67 -9.06 2.60 1.27
CA VAL A 67 -10.31 3.04 0.62
C VAL A 67 -10.12 4.48 0.17
N TRP A 68 -10.18 4.69 -1.15
CA TRP A 68 -9.96 5.96 -1.82
C TRP A 68 -11.29 6.53 -2.32
N GLY A 69 -11.89 7.43 -1.54
CA GLY A 69 -13.12 8.11 -1.95
C GLY A 69 -12.86 9.30 -2.86
N PRO A 70 -13.93 9.90 -3.44
CA PRO A 70 -13.80 11.12 -4.22
C PRO A 70 -13.00 12.20 -3.49
N GLY A 71 -11.93 12.69 -4.12
CA GLY A 71 -11.04 13.69 -3.55
C GLY A 71 -9.95 13.17 -2.60
N SER A 72 -9.90 11.87 -2.29
CA SER A 72 -8.80 11.28 -1.54
C SER A 72 -7.47 11.45 -2.30
N LYS A 73 -6.48 12.05 -1.63
CA LYS A 73 -5.12 12.24 -2.13
C LYS A 73 -4.15 12.28 -0.96
N THR A 74 -3.03 11.55 -1.06
CA THR A 74 -1.96 11.65 -0.06
C THR A 74 -1.07 12.87 -0.33
N PRO A 75 -0.34 13.38 0.67
CA PRO A 75 0.90 14.11 0.42
C PRO A 75 1.93 13.25 -0.33
N ILE A 76 2.99 13.86 -0.85
CA ILE A 76 4.19 13.11 -1.24
C ILE A 76 4.74 12.49 0.04
N HIS A 77 4.92 11.18 0.07
CA HIS A 77 5.37 10.47 1.27
C HIS A 77 6.28 9.29 0.95
N ASP A 78 7.02 8.84 1.95
CA ASP A 78 7.81 7.61 1.94
C ASP A 78 7.38 6.63 3.06
N HIS A 79 7.84 5.38 3.01
CA HIS A 79 7.35 4.31 3.89
C HIS A 79 8.40 3.83 4.90
N GLY A 80 9.69 3.95 4.58
CA GLY A 80 10.76 3.44 5.44
C GLY A 80 10.69 1.92 5.66
N THR A 81 10.06 1.21 4.72
CA THR A 81 9.96 -0.25 4.62
C THR A 81 9.57 -0.61 3.18
N TRP A 82 9.84 -1.84 2.76
CA TRP A 82 9.29 -2.37 1.52
C TRP A 82 7.76 -2.47 1.58
N GLY A 83 7.10 -2.40 0.42
CA GLY A 83 5.66 -2.59 0.32
C GLY A 83 5.14 -2.94 -1.07
N ILE A 84 3.98 -3.57 -1.11
CA ILE A 84 3.22 -3.89 -2.33
C ILE A 84 1.87 -3.19 -2.26
N GLU A 85 1.39 -2.65 -3.38
CA GLU A 85 0.06 -2.07 -3.53
C GLU A 85 -0.65 -2.76 -4.71
N GLY A 86 -1.76 -3.46 -4.42
CA GLY A 86 -2.59 -4.12 -5.44
C GLY A 86 -3.99 -3.54 -5.49
N VAL A 87 -4.45 -3.12 -6.66
CA VAL A 87 -5.78 -2.50 -6.83
C VAL A 87 -6.84 -3.60 -6.83
N LEU A 88 -7.64 -3.65 -5.76
CA LEU A 88 -8.70 -4.63 -5.57
C LEU A 88 -9.96 -4.29 -6.36
N LYS A 89 -10.33 -3.00 -6.44
CA LYS A 89 -11.54 -2.51 -7.11
C LYS A 89 -11.35 -1.10 -7.66
N ASN A 90 -11.86 -0.85 -8.86
CA ASN A 90 -11.80 0.43 -9.58
C ASN A 90 -10.35 0.87 -9.89
N THR A 91 -10.02 2.16 -9.77
CA THR A 91 -8.80 2.75 -10.34
C THR A 91 -8.20 3.81 -9.42
N ILE A 92 -6.89 3.74 -9.20
CA ILE A 92 -6.11 4.77 -8.49
C ILE A 92 -5.09 5.41 -9.45
N ALA A 93 -4.64 6.61 -9.12
CA ALA A 93 -3.48 7.22 -9.75
C ALA A 93 -2.31 7.23 -8.77
N VAL A 94 -1.13 6.84 -9.24
CA VAL A 94 0.12 6.84 -8.46
C VAL A 94 1.14 7.70 -9.18
N THR A 95 1.59 8.75 -8.52
CA THR A 95 2.62 9.66 -9.04
C THR A 95 3.91 9.49 -8.24
N SER A 96 4.98 9.08 -8.90
CA SER A 96 6.31 8.89 -8.28
C SER A 96 7.13 10.17 -8.28
N TYR A 97 7.93 10.37 -7.24
CA TYR A 97 8.74 11.59 -7.06
C TYR A 97 10.23 11.29 -6.83
N THR A 98 11.08 12.26 -7.15
CA THR A 98 12.53 12.19 -6.87
C THR A 98 12.83 12.21 -5.38
N ARG A 99 14.04 11.73 -5.02
CA ARG A 99 14.51 11.69 -3.63
C ARG A 99 15.05 13.04 -3.10
N CYS A 100 14.62 14.16 -3.68
CA CYS A 100 15.00 15.48 -3.20
C CYS A 100 14.23 15.86 -1.93
N GLU A 101 14.93 16.26 -0.86
CA GLU A 101 14.31 16.61 0.44
C GLU A 101 13.57 17.96 0.41
N HIS A 102 13.97 18.87 -0.48
CA HIS A 102 13.48 20.26 -0.50
C HIS A 102 12.62 20.58 -1.72
N ASP A 103 12.86 19.91 -2.83
CA ASP A 103 12.17 20.15 -4.09
C ASP A 103 11.95 18.82 -4.85
N PRO A 104 11.04 17.97 -4.36
CA PRO A 104 10.74 16.70 -5.01
C PRO A 104 10.06 16.95 -6.37
N GLU A 105 10.66 16.43 -7.42
CA GLU A 105 10.15 16.54 -8.79
C GLU A 105 9.33 15.29 -9.14
N GLU A 106 8.26 15.48 -9.90
CA GLU A 106 7.49 14.37 -10.45
C GLU A 106 8.34 13.61 -11.48
N ILE A 107 8.38 12.28 -11.34
CA ILE A 107 9.06 11.38 -12.28
C ILE A 107 8.06 10.87 -13.31
N ALA A 108 6.94 10.33 -12.85
CA ALA A 108 5.90 9.74 -13.69
C ALA A 108 4.60 9.58 -12.91
N GLN A 109 3.48 9.67 -13.61
CA GLN A 109 2.17 9.26 -13.13
C GLN A 109 1.71 7.99 -13.85
N MET A 110 1.18 7.03 -13.09
CA MET A 110 0.56 5.81 -13.58
C MET A 110 -0.90 5.76 -13.15
N ILE A 111 -1.78 5.39 -14.08
CA ILE A 111 -3.18 5.07 -13.79
C ILE A 111 -3.29 3.57 -13.64
N LEU A 112 -3.62 3.11 -12.43
CA LEU A 112 -3.62 1.70 -12.06
C LEU A 112 -5.07 1.21 -11.95
N PRO A 113 -5.61 0.54 -13.00
CA PRO A 113 -6.93 -0.09 -12.92
C PRO A 113 -6.91 -1.32 -12.01
N GLU A 114 -8.09 -1.89 -11.78
CA GLU A 114 -8.30 -3.16 -11.08
C GLU A 114 -7.29 -4.24 -11.56
N ASP A 115 -6.78 -5.03 -10.60
CA ASP A 115 -5.75 -6.06 -10.77
C ASP A 115 -4.32 -5.55 -11.07
N SER A 116 -4.12 -4.24 -11.17
CA SER A 116 -2.78 -3.66 -11.18
C SER A 116 -2.07 -3.88 -9.85
N VAL A 117 -0.77 -4.15 -9.90
CA VAL A 117 0.08 -4.28 -8.70
C VAL A 117 1.37 -3.50 -8.90
N THR A 118 1.68 -2.61 -7.97
CA THR A 118 2.92 -1.83 -7.88
C THR A 118 3.64 -2.10 -6.56
N PHE A 119 4.80 -1.48 -6.34
CA PHE A 119 5.62 -1.68 -5.15
C PHE A 119 6.32 -0.39 -4.71
N VAL A 120 6.83 -0.41 -3.49
CA VAL A 120 7.79 0.54 -2.93
C VAL A 120 8.96 -0.22 -2.31
N LEU A 121 10.20 0.22 -2.53
CA LEU A 121 11.40 -0.49 -2.06
C LEU A 121 12.53 0.49 -1.66
N PRO A 122 12.48 1.05 -0.44
CA PRO A 122 13.45 2.04 0.01
C PRO A 122 14.91 1.59 -0.13
N PRO A 123 15.85 2.53 -0.35
CA PRO A 123 15.63 3.98 -0.42
C PRO A 123 15.17 4.48 -1.80
N ASP A 124 15.12 3.60 -2.79
CA ASP A 124 14.69 3.93 -4.15
C ASP A 124 13.19 3.63 -4.30
N PHE A 125 12.52 4.20 -5.30
CA PHE A 125 11.10 3.89 -5.58
C PHE A 125 10.13 3.97 -4.37
N ASP A 126 10.41 4.80 -3.37
CA ASP A 126 9.63 4.86 -2.12
C ASP A 126 8.73 6.11 -2.04
N ARG A 127 9.04 7.15 -2.82
CA ARG A 127 8.33 8.43 -2.78
C ARG A 127 7.23 8.49 -3.81
N HIS A 128 6.00 8.62 -3.33
CA HIS A 128 4.87 8.80 -4.23
C HIS A 128 3.70 9.58 -3.61
N VAL A 129 2.76 9.91 -4.47
CA VAL A 129 1.40 10.33 -4.15
C VAL A 129 0.47 9.27 -4.68
N VAL A 130 -0.52 8.89 -3.89
CA VAL A 130 -1.65 8.06 -4.34
C VAL A 130 -2.92 8.88 -4.23
N GLU A 131 -3.74 8.86 -5.28
CA GLU A 131 -5.00 9.57 -5.32
C GLU A 131 -6.12 8.76 -5.97
N HIS A 132 -7.34 9.06 -5.53
CA HIS A 132 -8.55 8.61 -6.21
C HIS A 132 -8.56 9.16 -7.64
N TYR A 133 -8.71 8.27 -8.63
CA TYR A 133 -8.67 8.68 -10.03
C TYR A 133 -10.00 9.29 -10.50
N ALA A 134 -11.10 8.52 -10.42
CA ALA A 134 -12.43 8.97 -10.81
C ALA A 134 -13.55 8.02 -10.33
N GLY A 135 -14.77 8.53 -10.30
CA GLY A 135 -15.99 7.75 -10.12
C GLY A 135 -16.23 7.30 -8.68
N GLU A 136 -16.57 6.04 -8.49
CA GLU A 136 -16.84 5.43 -7.19
C GLU A 136 -15.56 5.20 -6.37
N CYS A 137 -15.72 4.92 -5.07
CA CYS A 137 -14.59 4.60 -4.21
C CYS A 137 -13.71 3.49 -4.81
N SER A 138 -12.40 3.69 -4.80
CA SER A 138 -11.43 2.68 -5.23
C SER A 138 -10.81 1.99 -4.04
N ILE A 139 -10.52 0.70 -4.17
CA ILE A 139 -9.99 -0.12 -3.08
C ILE A 139 -8.65 -0.70 -3.50
N SER A 140 -7.63 -0.54 -2.67
CA SER A 140 -6.34 -1.21 -2.84
C SER A 140 -5.94 -2.00 -1.60
N ILE A 141 -5.17 -3.06 -1.80
CA ILE A 141 -4.60 -3.91 -0.76
C ILE A 141 -3.11 -3.63 -0.69
N HIS A 142 -2.66 -3.25 0.50
CA HIS A 142 -1.29 -2.90 0.77
C HIS A 142 -0.67 -3.97 1.66
N VAL A 143 0.52 -4.42 1.31
CA VAL A 143 1.36 -5.27 2.18
C VAL A 143 2.61 -4.48 2.51
N TYR A 144 2.91 -4.27 3.78
CA TYR A 144 4.12 -3.56 4.21
C TYR A 144 4.95 -4.43 5.13
N GLY A 145 6.27 -4.30 5.05
CA GLY A 145 7.21 -5.04 5.91
C GLY A 145 7.12 -4.72 7.39
N LYS A 146 6.41 -3.66 7.77
CA LYS A 146 6.06 -3.31 9.15
C LYS A 146 4.78 -2.49 9.20
N GLU A 147 4.17 -2.40 10.37
CA GLU A 147 3.08 -1.44 10.62
C GLU A 147 3.58 0.01 10.48
N LEU A 148 2.84 0.81 9.72
CA LEU A 148 3.11 2.23 9.53
C LEU A 148 2.23 3.07 10.45
N THR A 149 2.82 3.54 11.56
CA THR A 149 2.17 4.48 12.50
C THR A 149 2.46 5.94 12.17
N SER A 150 3.43 6.18 11.30
CA SER A 150 3.79 7.48 10.73
C SER A 150 4.43 7.29 9.36
N SER A 151 4.45 8.35 8.56
CA SER A 151 5.19 8.45 7.31
C SER A 151 5.85 9.81 7.21
N ARG A 152 7.02 9.91 6.57
CA ARG A 152 7.57 11.22 6.24
C ARG A 152 6.84 11.75 5.04
N CYS A 153 6.20 12.90 5.22
CA CYS A 153 5.46 13.58 4.18
C CYS A 153 6.13 14.91 3.85
N PHE A 154 6.20 15.24 2.56
CA PHE A 154 6.66 16.55 2.12
C PHE A 154 5.61 17.61 2.44
N VAL A 155 6.04 18.67 3.12
CA VAL A 155 5.26 19.87 3.40
C VAL A 155 5.92 21.04 2.64
N PRO A 156 5.23 21.66 1.66
CA PRO A 156 5.79 22.78 0.91
C PRO A 156 6.32 23.90 1.82
N GLY A 157 7.55 24.33 1.59
CA GLY A 157 8.26 25.34 2.41
C GLY A 157 8.93 24.79 3.67
N ASP A 158 8.48 23.64 4.16
CA ASP A 158 8.92 23.03 5.42
C ASP A 158 9.77 21.76 5.22
N GLY A 159 9.76 21.17 4.02
CA GLY A 159 10.44 19.92 3.71
C GLY A 159 9.69 18.69 4.26
N PHE A 160 10.39 17.56 4.35
CA PHE A 160 9.81 16.31 4.88
C PHE A 160 9.65 16.36 6.41
N LYS A 161 8.46 15.97 6.88
CA LYS A 161 8.11 15.85 8.30
C LYS A 161 7.41 14.52 8.57
N ASP A 162 7.68 13.91 9.72
CA ASP A 162 6.93 12.75 10.19
C ASP A 162 5.49 13.16 10.53
N LEU A 163 4.53 12.64 9.77
CA LEU A 163 3.11 12.83 10.03
C LEU A 163 2.51 11.51 10.55
N PRO A 164 1.63 11.56 11.57
CA PRO A 164 1.02 10.38 12.13
C PRO A 164 0.04 9.74 11.13
N LEU A 165 -0.01 8.42 11.14
CA LEU A 165 -0.97 7.62 10.39
C LEU A 165 -1.91 6.91 11.36
N THR A 166 -3.19 6.81 10.97
CA THR A 166 -4.19 6.06 11.72
C THR A 166 -4.82 5.00 10.82
N ALA A 167 -5.16 3.86 11.40
CA ALA A 167 -5.87 2.79 10.75
C ALA A 167 -6.98 2.26 11.65
N LYS A 168 -8.15 1.98 11.06
CA LYS A 168 -9.23 1.23 11.70
C LYS A 168 -8.89 -0.26 11.62
N THR A 169 -9.36 -1.10 12.54
CA THR A 169 -9.13 -2.55 12.48
C THR A 169 -10.37 -3.26 11.97
N ILE A 170 -10.21 -4.17 11.02
CA ILE A 170 -11.24 -5.11 10.59
C ILE A 170 -10.83 -6.49 11.10
N THR A 171 -11.75 -7.18 11.77
CA THR A 171 -11.54 -8.57 12.16
C THR A 171 -12.06 -9.46 11.04
N LEU A 172 -11.16 -10.26 10.46
CA LEU A 172 -11.50 -11.28 9.47
C LEU A 172 -11.49 -12.65 10.15
N ASP A 173 -12.50 -13.48 9.88
CA ASP A 173 -12.48 -14.89 10.23
C ASP A 173 -11.56 -15.62 9.22
N LEU A 174 -10.26 -15.63 9.52
CA LEU A 174 -9.20 -16.20 8.69
C LEU A 174 -9.02 -17.69 8.90
#